data_AF-A0A4Y2HM35-F1
#
_entry.id   AF-A0A4Y2HM35-F1
#
_cell.length_a   1.000
_cell.length_b   1.000
_cell.length_c   1.000
_cell.angle_alpha   90.00
_cell.angle_beta   90.00
_cell.angle_gamma   90.00
#
_symmetry.space_group_name_H-M   'P 1'
#
loop_
_entity.id
_entity.type
_entity.pdbx_description
1 polymer ?
#
loop_
_entity_poly.entity_id
_entity_poly.type
_entity_poly.pdbx_seq_one_letter_code
_entity_poly.pdbx_strand_id
1 'polypeptide(L)'
;MTVSLKDCALLIKLFHKNNDCAPVALQKFRTLKGMKKGVGPMTVQGLLKMIQKFEKTGSFAVRPGRGRKRIDSTVVEEVATAVQEESSGGVQPCRAREIARTLDRPVSTVQKILRNILHCYPYKISHVQELFPSDLPARDFCFKISCSHGIEQ
;
A
#
# COMPACT_ATOMS: atom_id res chain seq x y z
N MET A 1 13.24 -8.90 13.98
CA MET A 1 12.60 -9.70 15.04
C MET A 1 11.76 -8.79 15.91
N THR A 2 10.47 -9.09 16.07
CA THR A 2 9.55 -8.37 16.96
C THR A 2 9.73 -8.88 18.40
N VAL A 3 9.74 -7.98 19.39
CA VAL A 3 9.78 -8.36 20.81
C VAL A 3 8.36 -8.75 21.22
N SER A 4 8.18 -9.95 21.78
CA SER A 4 6.85 -10.38 22.23
C SER A 4 6.39 -9.62 23.48
N LEU A 5 5.08 -9.54 23.75
CA LEU A 5 4.56 -8.87 24.95
C LEU A 5 5.10 -9.49 26.25
N LYS A 6 5.29 -10.81 26.27
CA LYS A 6 5.90 -11.54 27.40
C LYS A 6 7.35 -11.09 27.62
N ASP A 7 8.09 -10.86 26.53
CA ASP A 7 9.47 -10.39 26.60
C ASP A 7 9.54 -8.94 27.09
N CYS A 8 8.62 -8.06 26.64
CA CYS A 8 8.52 -6.69 27.15
C CYS A 8 8.27 -6.66 28.67
N ALA A 9 7.35 -7.48 29.17
CA ALA A 9 7.08 -7.59 30.60
C ALA A 9 8.29 -8.11 31.38
N LEU A 10 9.00 -9.12 30.85
CA LEU A 10 10.23 -9.64 31.43
C LEU A 10 11.30 -8.53 31.52
N LEU A 11 11.44 -7.73 30.47
CA LEU A 11 12.41 -6.64 30.38
C LEU A 11 12.15 -5.54 31.43
N ILE A 12 10.90 -5.11 31.62
CA ILE A 12 10.56 -4.13 32.67
C ILE A 12 10.80 -4.72 34.05
N LYS A 13 10.43 -5.99 34.27
CA LYS A 13 10.69 -6.68 35.55
C LYS A 13 12.20 -6.77 35.84
N LEU A 14 13.03 -7.01 34.83
CA LEU A 14 14.47 -7.00 34.97
C LEU A 14 15.01 -5.60 35.22
N PHE A 15 14.45 -4.57 34.58
CA PHE A 15 14.88 -3.19 34.77
C PHE A 15 14.78 -2.75 36.24
N HIS A 16 13.61 -2.90 36.85
CA HIS A 16 13.40 -2.50 38.25
C HIS A 16 14.19 -3.36 39.24
N LYS A 17 14.40 -4.65 38.95
CA LYS A 17 15.25 -5.53 39.78
C LYS A 17 16.74 -5.16 39.75
N ASN A 18 17.18 -4.35 38.80
CA ASN A 18 18.58 -3.98 38.62
C ASN A 18 18.81 -2.47 38.82
N ASN A 19 18.05 -1.86 39.74
CA ASN A 19 18.17 -0.44 40.10
C ASN A 19 18.07 0.49 38.87
N ASP A 20 17.09 0.22 38.00
CA ASP A 20 16.79 1.03 36.82
C ASP A 20 17.97 1.18 35.84
N CYS A 21 18.88 0.19 35.82
CA CYS A 21 19.99 0.15 34.89
C CYS A 21 19.63 -0.59 33.59
N ALA A 22 19.33 0.16 32.52
CA ALA A 22 18.92 -0.39 31.23
C ALA A 22 19.97 -1.32 30.56
N PRO A 23 21.28 -1.00 30.53
CA PRO A 23 22.29 -1.90 29.97
C PRO A 23 22.36 -3.25 30.69
N VAL A 24 22.29 -3.24 32.02
CA VAL A 24 22.34 -4.47 32.85
C VAL A 24 21.08 -5.30 32.64
N ALA A 25 19.91 -4.66 32.58
CA ALA A 25 18.65 -5.34 32.30
C ALA A 25 18.66 -6.02 30.93
N LEU A 26 19.15 -5.34 29.87
CA LEU A 26 19.30 -5.92 28.54
C LEU A 26 20.31 -7.06 28.52
N GLN A 27 21.42 -6.93 29.25
CA GLN A 27 22.41 -7.99 29.33
C GLN A 27 21.81 -9.25 29.96
N LYS A 28 21.12 -9.12 31.09
CA LYS A 28 20.43 -10.25 31.74
C LYS A 28 19.34 -10.85 30.86
N PHE A 29 18.57 -10.01 30.15
CA PHE A 29 17.58 -10.49 29.20
C PHE A 29 18.20 -11.33 28.08
N ARG A 30 19.33 -10.87 27.52
CA ARG A 30 20.06 -11.62 26.47
C ARG A 30 20.57 -12.95 27.00
N THR A 31 21.12 -12.99 28.22
CA THR A 31 21.55 -14.24 28.86
C THR A 31 20.38 -15.22 29.02
N LEU A 32 19.24 -14.74 29.53
CA LEU A 32 18.04 -15.58 29.71
C LEU A 32 17.47 -16.11 28.39
N LYS A 33 17.65 -15.38 27.29
CA LYS A 33 17.21 -15.78 25.95
C LYS A 33 18.29 -16.50 25.14
N GLY A 34 19.48 -16.74 25.69
CA GLY A 34 20.59 -17.38 24.98
C GLY A 34 21.09 -16.59 23.77
N MET A 35 20.95 -15.26 23.77
CA MET A 35 21.34 -14.41 22.64
C MET A 35 22.84 -14.09 22.68
N LYS A 36 23.49 -14.06 21.50
CA LYS A 36 24.90 -13.63 21.38
C LYS A 36 25.06 -12.16 21.83
N LYS A 37 26.20 -11.84 22.45
CA LYS A 37 26.53 -10.47 22.88
C LYS A 37 26.49 -9.52 21.68
N GLY A 38 25.80 -8.39 21.83
CA GLY A 38 25.63 -7.40 20.76
C GLY A 38 24.52 -7.72 19.74
N VAL A 39 24.04 -8.97 19.71
CA VAL A 39 22.93 -9.38 18.83
C VAL A 39 21.64 -9.38 19.63
N GLY A 40 20.73 -8.45 19.33
CA GLY A 40 19.43 -8.42 19.98
C GLY A 40 18.46 -7.45 19.32
N PRO A 41 17.14 -7.68 19.46
CA PRO A 41 16.11 -6.88 18.81
C PRO A 41 16.00 -5.47 19.41
N MET A 42 16.65 -5.21 20.54
CA MET A 42 16.46 -3.99 21.31
C MET A 42 17.79 -3.34 21.72
N THR A 43 17.84 -2.04 21.46
CA THR A 43 18.89 -1.13 21.92
C THR A 43 18.56 -0.61 23.32
N VAL A 44 19.56 -0.06 24.02
CA VAL A 44 19.38 0.58 25.34
C VAL A 44 18.32 1.69 25.25
N GLN A 45 18.40 2.54 24.21
CA GLN A 45 17.42 3.59 23.96
C GLN A 45 16.02 3.04 23.67
N GLY A 46 15.93 1.91 22.98
CA GLY A 46 14.66 1.22 22.72
C GLY A 46 13.98 0.77 24.02
N LEU A 47 14.75 0.21 24.95
CA LEU A 47 14.25 -0.17 26.27
C LEU A 47 13.76 1.04 27.07
N LEU A 48 14.55 2.13 27.13
CA LEU A 48 14.13 3.34 27.84
C LEU A 48 12.83 3.94 27.27
N LYS A 49 12.68 3.98 25.95
CA LYS A 49 11.43 4.42 25.30
C LYS A 49 10.25 3.51 25.63
N MET A 50 10.49 2.20 25.76
CA MET A 50 9.46 1.24 26.14
C MET A 50 9.01 1.46 27.59
N ILE A 51 9.94 1.63 28.52
CA ILE A 51 9.67 1.92 29.93
C ILE A 51 8.90 3.23 30.05
N GLN A 52 9.36 4.29 29.37
CA GLN A 52 8.68 5.59 29.37
C GLN A 52 7.21 5.49 28.89
N LYS A 53 6.94 4.68 27.85
CA LYS A 53 5.57 4.45 27.38
C LYS A 53 4.73 3.70 28.41
N PHE A 54 5.33 2.70 29.05
CA PHE A 54 4.70 1.92 30.10
C PHE A 54 4.37 2.78 31.32
N GLU A 55 5.30 3.60 31.81
CA GLU A 55 5.04 4.54 32.91
C GLU A 55 3.93 5.55 32.58
N LYS A 56 3.86 6.00 31.32
CA LYS A 56 2.84 6.95 30.87
C LYS A 56 1.45 6.33 30.68
N THR A 57 1.36 5.09 30.23
CA THR A 57 0.09 4.47 29.77
C THR A 57 -0.33 3.25 30.59
N GLY A 58 0.56 2.68 31.40
CA GLY A 58 0.38 1.42 32.13
C GLY A 58 0.27 0.18 31.22
N SER A 59 0.50 0.33 29.91
CA SER A 59 0.17 -0.71 28.93
C SER A 59 1.21 -0.80 27.81
N PHE A 60 1.44 -2.03 27.35
CA PHE A 60 2.23 -2.34 26.15
C PHE A 60 1.37 -2.47 24.89
N ALA A 61 0.07 -2.21 24.99
CA ALA A 61 -0.82 -2.27 23.83
C ALA A 61 -0.33 -1.33 22.74
N VAL A 62 -0.24 -1.85 21.51
CA VAL A 62 0.07 -1.03 20.34
C VAL A 62 -1.12 -0.12 20.11
N ARG A 63 -0.93 1.19 20.34
CA ARG A 63 -1.94 2.17 19.95
C ARG A 63 -2.17 2.08 18.44
N PRO A 64 -3.42 2.25 17.98
CA PRO A 64 -3.69 2.32 16.55
C PRO A 64 -2.79 3.40 15.95
N GLY A 65 -2.08 3.05 14.88
CA GLY A 65 -1.23 4.00 14.18
C GLY A 65 -2.06 5.18 13.69
N ARG A 66 -1.42 6.35 13.55
CA ARG A 66 -1.98 7.48 12.80
C ARG A 66 -1.99 7.08 11.32
N GLY A 67 -2.93 6.21 10.95
CA GLY A 67 -3.09 5.69 9.60
C GLY A 67 -3.47 6.80 8.63
N ARG A 68 -3.36 6.50 7.34
CA ARG A 68 -3.87 7.38 6.31
C ARG A 68 -5.40 7.36 6.34
N LYS A 69 -6.04 8.54 6.26
CA LYS A 69 -7.50 8.62 6.18
C LYS A 69 -7.99 7.90 4.92
N ARG A 70 -9.07 7.14 5.07
CA ARG A 70 -9.80 6.54 3.94
C ARG A 70 -10.36 7.67 3.06
N ILE A 71 -10.44 7.43 1.76
CA ILE A 71 -11.13 8.34 0.84
C ILE A 71 -12.64 8.22 1.13
N ASP A 72 -13.32 9.36 1.17
CA ASP A 72 -14.77 9.41 1.38
C ASP A 72 -15.51 8.69 0.24
N SER A 73 -16.55 7.92 0.57
CA SER A 73 -17.34 7.20 -0.44
C SER A 73 -18.09 8.14 -1.37
N THR A 74 -18.51 9.30 -0.87
CA THR A 74 -19.19 10.33 -1.67
C THR A 74 -18.31 10.79 -2.84
N VAL A 75 -17.05 11.09 -2.56
CA VAL A 75 -16.06 11.52 -3.57
C VAL A 75 -15.75 10.39 -4.56
N VAL A 76 -15.84 9.13 -4.14
CA VAL A 76 -15.67 7.98 -5.04
C VAL A 76 -16.82 7.88 -6.02
N GLU A 77 -18.06 8.05 -5.55
CA GLU A 77 -19.26 8.02 -6.39
C GLU A 77 -19.28 9.20 -7.38
N GLU A 78 -18.98 10.42 -6.93
CA GLU A 78 -18.84 11.61 -7.78
C GLU A 78 -17.83 11.40 -8.93
N VAL A 79 -16.69 10.74 -8.64
CA VAL A 79 -15.69 10.43 -9.65
C VAL A 79 -16.17 9.33 -10.58
N ALA A 80 -16.89 8.32 -10.09
CA ALA A 80 -17.40 7.23 -10.92
C ALA A 80 -18.49 7.70 -11.90
N THR A 81 -19.40 8.58 -11.46
CA THR A 81 -20.41 9.18 -12.34
C THR A 81 -19.77 10.06 -13.41
N ALA A 82 -18.81 10.90 -13.03
CA ALA A 82 -18.10 11.75 -13.98
C ALA A 82 -17.33 10.93 -15.04
N VAL A 83 -16.73 9.80 -14.65
CA VAL A 83 -16.10 8.86 -15.60
C VAL A 83 -17.11 8.27 -16.57
N GLN A 84 -18.28 7.87 -16.08
CA GLN A 84 -19.35 7.29 -16.90
C GLN A 84 -19.92 8.29 -17.90
N GLU A 85 -20.11 9.55 -17.47
CA GLU A 85 -20.58 10.64 -18.32
C GLU A 85 -19.55 10.99 -19.41
N GLU A 86 -18.28 11.18 -19.04
CA GLU A 86 -17.19 11.46 -20.00
C GLU A 86 -17.03 10.33 -21.02
N SER A 87 -17.20 9.07 -20.58
CA SER A 87 -17.11 7.90 -21.47
C SER A 87 -18.28 7.77 -22.45
N SER A 88 -19.43 8.38 -22.18
CA SER A 88 -20.62 8.29 -23.05
C SER A 88 -20.62 9.29 -24.21
N GLY A 89 -19.71 10.29 -24.18
CA GLY A 89 -19.58 11.34 -25.19
C GLY A 89 -18.65 11.05 -26.38
N GLY A 90 -18.07 9.85 -26.47
CA GLY A 90 -17.20 9.42 -27.59
C GLY A 90 -15.80 8.97 -27.16
N VAL A 91 -14.96 8.67 -28.17
CA VAL A 91 -13.66 7.97 -28.03
C VAL A 91 -12.55 8.88 -27.48
N GLN A 92 -12.66 9.32 -26.23
CA GLN A 92 -11.54 9.92 -25.52
C GLN A 92 -11.20 9.10 -24.25
N PRO A 93 -9.92 8.77 -24.03
CA PRO A 93 -9.50 8.12 -22.79
C PRO A 93 -9.78 9.06 -21.61
N CYS A 94 -10.46 8.58 -20.57
CA CYS A 94 -10.83 9.36 -19.39
C CYS A 94 -9.64 10.15 -18.85
N ARG A 95 -9.67 11.48 -19.01
CA ARG A 95 -8.56 12.33 -18.55
C ARG A 95 -8.80 12.65 -17.10
N ALA A 96 -8.07 12.00 -16.19
CA ALA A 96 -8.12 12.30 -14.75
C ALA A 96 -7.96 13.81 -14.41
N ARG A 97 -7.33 14.59 -15.29
CA ARG A 97 -7.21 16.05 -15.16
C ARG A 97 -8.51 16.79 -15.49
N GLU A 98 -9.30 16.29 -16.41
CA GLU A 98 -10.59 16.84 -16.83
C GLU A 98 -11.65 16.60 -15.75
N ILE A 99 -11.77 15.36 -15.28
CA ILE A 99 -12.61 14.97 -14.14
C ILE A 99 -12.26 15.77 -12.87
N ALA A 100 -10.97 16.03 -12.65
CA ALA A 100 -10.53 16.85 -11.53
C ALA A 100 -10.98 18.31 -11.64
N ARG A 101 -11.05 18.86 -12.86
CA ARG A 101 -11.54 20.23 -13.12
C ARG A 101 -13.04 20.34 -12.96
N THR A 102 -13.81 19.35 -13.45
CA THR A 102 -15.28 19.37 -13.34
C THR A 102 -15.75 19.22 -11.89
N LEU A 103 -15.08 18.37 -11.11
CA LEU A 103 -15.43 18.13 -9.71
C LEU A 103 -14.74 19.08 -8.71
N ASP A 104 -13.91 20.02 -9.19
CA ASP A 104 -13.02 20.86 -8.37
C ASP A 104 -12.24 20.06 -7.30
N ARG A 105 -11.69 18.91 -7.71
CA ARG A 105 -10.92 18.01 -6.84
C ARG A 105 -9.45 18.00 -7.23
N PRO A 106 -8.53 17.79 -6.26
CA PRO A 106 -7.14 17.63 -6.60
C PRO A 106 -6.94 16.39 -7.48
N VAL A 107 -6.20 16.55 -8.58
CA VAL A 107 -5.89 15.48 -9.55
C VAL A 107 -5.33 14.23 -8.88
N SER A 108 -4.56 14.38 -7.80
CA SER A 108 -3.99 13.25 -7.06
C SER A 108 -5.04 12.37 -6.37
N THR A 109 -6.20 12.92 -6.00
CA THR A 109 -7.31 12.17 -5.40
C THR A 109 -8.06 11.40 -6.48
N VAL A 110 -8.41 12.06 -7.57
CA VAL A 110 -9.04 11.43 -8.74
C VAL A 110 -8.18 10.27 -9.27
N GLN A 111 -6.87 10.48 -9.45
CA GLN A 111 -5.96 9.42 -9.88
C GLN A 111 -5.89 8.24 -8.90
N LYS A 112 -5.97 8.48 -7.58
CA LYS A 112 -5.98 7.41 -6.58
C LYS A 112 -7.28 6.62 -6.63
N ILE A 113 -8.42 7.30 -6.83
CA ILE A 113 -9.72 6.66 -6.95
C ILE A 113 -9.76 5.80 -8.22
N LEU A 114 -9.38 6.38 -9.36
CA LEU A 114 -9.33 5.68 -10.65
C LEU A 114 -8.47 4.40 -10.57
N ARG A 115 -7.24 4.50 -10.04
CA ARG A 115 -6.32 3.34 -10.02
C ARG A 115 -6.61 2.32 -8.92
N ASN A 116 -6.87 2.79 -7.69
CA ASN A 116 -6.91 1.91 -6.52
C ASN A 116 -8.32 1.40 -6.18
N ILE A 117 -9.36 2.13 -6.59
CA ILE A 117 -10.75 1.79 -6.25
C ILE A 117 -11.51 1.33 -7.49
N LEU A 118 -11.48 2.10 -8.57
CA LEU A 118 -12.20 1.77 -9.81
C LEU A 118 -11.40 0.85 -10.75
N HIS A 119 -10.11 0.63 -10.46
CA HIS A 119 -9.19 -0.15 -11.29
C HIS A 119 -9.12 0.30 -12.77
N CYS A 120 -9.46 1.56 -13.04
CA CYS A 120 -9.35 2.20 -14.34
C CYS A 120 -7.92 2.70 -14.54
N TYR A 121 -7.20 2.05 -15.45
CA TYR A 121 -5.84 2.43 -15.83
C TYR A 121 -5.90 3.07 -17.22
N PRO A 122 -5.55 4.36 -17.36
CA PRO A 122 -5.60 5.06 -18.66
C PRO A 122 -4.80 4.38 -19.77
N TYR A 123 -3.80 3.55 -19.42
CA TYR A 123 -2.96 2.82 -20.36
C TYR A 123 -3.52 1.45 -20.79
N LYS A 124 -4.63 0.97 -20.19
CA LYS A 124 -5.28 -0.32 -20.53
C LYS A 124 -6.60 -0.16 -21.28
N ILE A 125 -7.07 1.06 -21.49
CA ILE A 125 -8.18 1.33 -22.41
C ILE A 125 -7.56 1.29 -23.81
N SER A 126 -7.26 0.07 -24.28
CA SER A 126 -6.98 -0.17 -25.69
C SER A 126 -8.21 0.33 -26.44
N HIS A 127 -8.01 1.28 -27.34
CA HIS A 127 -8.99 1.71 -28.30
C HIS A 127 -9.45 0.46 -29.06
N VAL A 128 -10.54 -0.17 -28.62
CA VAL A 128 -11.30 -1.05 -29.51
C VAL A 128 -11.96 -0.06 -30.45
N GLN A 129 -11.27 0.25 -31.55
CA GLN A 129 -11.95 0.78 -32.73
C GLN A 129 -13.11 -0.21 -32.96
N GLU A 130 -14.35 0.27 -32.89
CA GLU A 130 -15.46 -0.50 -33.44
C GLU A 130 -15.05 -0.85 -34.87
N LEU A 131 -14.74 -2.13 -35.09
CA LEU A 131 -14.32 -2.61 -36.39
C LEU A 131 -15.50 -2.40 -37.33
N PHE A 132 -15.34 -1.49 -38.27
CA PHE A 132 -16.34 -1.30 -39.31
C PHE A 132 -16.24 -2.52 -40.24
N PRO A 133 -17.36 -3.10 -40.71
CA PRO A 133 -17.32 -4.23 -41.63
C PRO A 133 -16.58 -3.94 -42.95
N SER A 134 -16.30 -2.67 -43.25
CA SER A 134 -15.45 -2.22 -44.35
C SER A 134 -13.95 -2.47 -44.16
N ASP A 135 -13.48 -2.75 -42.93
CA ASP A 135 -12.08 -3.00 -42.60
C ASP A 135 -11.65 -4.47 -42.78
N LEU A 136 -12.63 -5.36 -43.01
CA LEU A 136 -12.42 -6.80 -43.23
C LEU A 136 -11.51 -7.15 -44.44
N PRO A 137 -11.70 -6.59 -45.65
CA PRO A 137 -10.91 -7.00 -46.81
C PRO A 137 -9.43 -6.60 -46.72
N ALA A 138 -9.06 -5.63 -45.88
CA ALA A 138 -7.67 -5.21 -45.70
C ALA A 138 -6.85 -6.19 -44.83
N ARG A 139 -7.49 -7.08 -44.07
CA ARG A 139 -6.81 -8.02 -43.16
C ARG A 139 -6.73 -9.47 -43.67
N ASP A 140 -7.51 -9.86 -44.67
CA ASP A 140 -7.37 -11.20 -45.29
C ASP A 140 -5.97 -11.42 -45.91
N PHE A 141 -5.28 -10.32 -46.26
CA PHE A 141 -3.90 -10.38 -46.73
C PHE A 141 -2.88 -10.64 -45.60
N CYS A 142 -3.19 -10.21 -44.37
CA CYS A 142 -2.27 -10.31 -43.23
C CYS A 142 -2.39 -11.66 -42.51
N PHE A 143 -3.60 -12.24 -42.42
CA PHE A 143 -3.79 -13.55 -41.78
C PHE A 143 -3.21 -14.72 -42.60
N LYS A 144 -3.09 -14.56 -43.93
CA LYS A 144 -2.47 -15.57 -44.81
C LYS A 144 -0.95 -15.62 -44.72
N ILE A 145 -0.28 -14.51 -44.42
CA ILE A 145 1.19 -14.46 -44.34
C ILE A 145 1.70 -15.14 -43.05
N SER A 146 0.95 -15.06 -41.95
CA SER A 146 1.36 -15.63 -40.65
C SER A 146 1.16 -17.15 -40.54
N CYS A 147 0.38 -17.80 -41.41
CA CYS A 147 0.17 -19.26 -41.38
C CYS A 147 1.09 -20.06 -42.32
N SER A 148 1.97 -19.42 -43.11
CA SER A 148 2.82 -20.13 -44.09
C SER A 148 4.32 -20.15 -43.78
N HIS A 149 4.78 -19.53 -42.69
CA HIS A 149 6.22 -19.50 -42.36
C HIS A 149 6.50 -19.71 -40.86
N GLY A 150 6.61 -20.97 -40.45
CA GLY A 150 7.44 -21.33 -39.28
C GLY A 150 6.74 -22.09 -38.15
N ILE A 151 6.30 -23.32 -38.40
CA ILE A 151 6.54 -24.41 -37.45
C ILE A 151 7.81 -25.08 -37.95
N GLU A 152 8.94 -24.79 -37.33
CA GLU A 152 10.02 -25.76 -37.04
C GLU A 152 11.10 -25.09 -36.18
N GLN A 153 11.29 -25.70 -35.01
CA GLN A 153 12.32 -25.52 -33.96
C GLN A 153 12.18 -24.34 -32.99
#